data_AF-A0A967J6K2-F1
#
_entry.id   AF-A0A967J6K2-F1
#
_cell.length_a   1.000
_cell.length_b   1.000
_cell.length_c   1.000
_cell.angle_alpha   90.00
_cell.angle_beta   90.00
_cell.angle_gamma   90.00
#
_symmetry.space_group_name_H-M   'P 1'
#
loop_
_entity.id
_entity.type
_entity.pdbx_description
1 polymer ?
#
loop_
_entity_poly.entity_id
_entity_poly.type
_entity_poly.pdbx_seq_one_letter_code
_entity_poly.pdbx_strand_id
1 'polypeptide(L)' 'MGVAEVGVIVAAVAVGAFLWWFFFGPRTGRQAQLLGGVQEVQITVKGGYSPDVIRVTEGIPLRLRFDRQEAGDCTS' A
#
# COMPACT_ATOMS: atom_id res chain seq x y z
N MET A 1 -21.75 33.62 10.87
CA MET A 1 -20.57 32.79 10.58
C MET A 1 -19.42 33.72 10.29
N GLY A 2 -18.38 33.70 11.14
CA GLY A 2 -17.22 34.58 10.97
C GLY A 2 -16.26 34.07 9.89
N VAL A 3 -15.46 34.97 9.30
CA VAL A 3 -14.43 34.56 8.31
C VAL A 3 -13.44 33.52 8.86
N ALA A 4 -13.11 33.62 10.16
CA ALA A 4 -12.25 32.67 10.84
C ALA A 4 -12.93 31.29 11.00
N GLU A 5 -14.23 31.27 11.30
CA GLU A 5 -15.02 30.05 11.46
C GLU A 5 -15.12 29.28 10.14
N VAL A 6 -15.38 30.00 9.05
CA VAL A 6 -15.38 29.42 7.69
C VAL A 6 -14.00 28.88 7.34
N GLY A 7 -12.93 29.59 7.67
CA GLY A 7 -11.55 29.16 7.41
C GLY A 7 -11.20 27.83 8.12
N VAL A 8 -11.59 27.68 9.38
CA VAL A 8 -11.35 26.45 10.17
C VAL A 8 -12.09 25.25 9.55
N ILE A 9 -13.35 25.43 9.14
CA ILE A 9 -14.14 24.35 8.55
C ILE A 9 -13.51 23.87 7.23
N VAL A 10 -13.11 24.80 6.37
CA VAL A 10 -12.47 24.46 5.08
C VAL A 10 -11.17 23.70 5.30
N ALA A 11 -10.34 24.13 6.25
CA ALA A 11 -9.09 23.45 6.57
C ALA A 11 -9.34 22.02 7.09
N ALA A 12 -10.31 21.84 7.98
CA ALA A 12 -10.67 20.52 8.50
C ALA A 12 -11.14 19.56 7.40
N VAL A 13 -12.01 20.03 6.49
CA VAL A 13 -12.49 19.23 5.35
C VAL A 13 -11.34 18.88 4.40
N ALA A 14 -10.45 19.81 4.11
CA ALA A 14 -9.30 19.58 3.23
C ALA A 14 -8.35 18.51 3.80
N VAL A 15 -8.01 18.61 5.09
CA VAL A 15 -7.16 17.61 5.77
C VAL A 15 -7.87 16.25 5.83
N GLY A 16 -9.17 16.22 6.14
CA GLY A 16 -9.94 14.99 6.17
C GLY A 16 -9.98 14.28 4.80
N ALA A 17 -10.25 15.03 3.73
CA ALA A 17 -10.23 14.52 2.37
C ALA A 17 -8.84 14.03 1.95
N PHE A 18 -7.78 14.75 2.33
CA PHE A 18 -6.41 14.35 2.06
C PHE A 18 -6.05 13.04 2.76
N LEU A 19 -6.36 12.90 4.04
CA LEU A 19 -6.11 11.67 4.79
C LEU A 19 -6.92 10.50 4.23
N TRP A 20 -8.20 10.73 3.91
CA TRP A 20 -9.03 9.70 3.31
C TRP A 20 -8.47 9.21 1.97
N TRP A 21 -8.06 10.11 1.08
CA TRP A 21 -7.40 9.76 -0.17
C TRP A 21 -6.07 9.04 0.08
N PHE A 22 -5.26 9.50 1.04
CA PHE A 22 -3.95 8.92 1.32
C PHE A 22 -4.06 7.46 1.79
N PHE A 23 -5.04 7.13 2.64
CA PHE A 23 -5.23 5.78 3.16
C PHE A 23 -6.03 4.84 2.24
N PHE A 24 -7.04 5.37 1.54
CA PHE A 24 -7.98 4.58 0.74
C PHE A 24 -7.84 4.80 -0.77
N GLY A 25 -6.88 5.62 -1.21
CA GLY A 25 -6.59 5.85 -2.61
C GLY A 25 -6.14 4.56 -3.34
N PRO A 26 -6.28 4.53 -4.67
CA PRO A 26 -5.98 3.34 -5.46
C PRO A 26 -4.52 2.93 -5.26
N ARG A 27 -4.30 1.72 -4.71
CA ARG A 27 -2.97 1.14 -4.61
C ARG A 27 -2.57 0.62 -5.99
N THR A 28 -1.61 1.27 -6.61
CA THR A 28 -1.01 0.78 -7.86
C THR A 28 -0.22 -0.49 -7.52
N GLY A 29 -0.74 -1.65 -7.93
CA GLY A 29 -0.08 -2.94 -7.69
C GLY A 29 1.38 -2.91 -8.17
N ARG A 30 2.29 -3.46 -7.37
CA ARG A 30 3.73 -3.44 -7.68
C ARG A 30 4.02 -4.44 -8.80
N GLN A 31 4.68 -3.98 -9.85
CA GLN A 31 5.15 -4.85 -10.93
C GLN A 31 6.37 -5.65 -10.46
N ALA A 32 6.38 -6.96 -10.72
CA ALA A 32 7.51 -7.81 -10.39
C ALA A 32 8.76 -7.42 -11.21
N GLN A 33 9.93 -7.41 -10.56
CA GLN A 33 11.19 -7.08 -11.22
C GLN A 33 11.82 -8.36 -11.78
N LEU A 34 12.29 -8.31 -13.03
CA LEU A 34 13.01 -9.42 -13.65
C LEU A 34 14.49 -9.37 -13.27
N LEU A 35 14.97 -10.39 -12.55
CA LEU A 35 16.38 -10.60 -12.22
C LEU A 35 16.78 -12.03 -12.60
N GLY A 36 17.71 -12.17 -13.55
CA GLY A 36 18.31 -13.46 -13.89
C GLY A 36 17.30 -14.50 -14.44
N GLY A 37 16.27 -14.06 -15.16
CA GLY A 37 15.23 -14.94 -15.72
C GLY A 37 14.13 -15.33 -14.73
N VAL A 38 14.18 -14.80 -13.50
CA VAL A 38 13.15 -14.97 -12.48
C VAL A 38 12.56 -13.61 -12.17
N GLN A 39 11.24 -13.51 -12.10
CA GLN A 39 10.57 -12.31 -11.60
C GLN A 39 10.46 -12.40 -10.07
N GLU A 40 10.95 -11.39 -9.36
CA GLU A 40 11.01 -11.37 -7.90
C GLU A 40 10.16 -10.23 -7.33
N VAL A 41 9.41 -10.53 -6.26
CA VAL A 41 8.64 -9.55 -5.49
C VAL A 41 8.89 -9.72 -4.01
N GLN A 42 9.23 -8.63 -3.34
CA GLN A 42 9.29 -8.58 -1.89
C GLN A 42 7.93 -8.16 -1.32
N ILE A 43 7.42 -8.96 -0.39
CA ILE A 43 6.15 -8.78 0.32
C ILE A 43 6.48 -8.56 1.78
N THR A 44 6.16 -7.40 2.32
CA THR A 44 6.26 -7.12 3.74
C THR A 44 5.02 -7.68 4.45
N VAL A 45 5.24 -8.44 5.52
CA VAL A 45 4.19 -8.97 6.39
C VAL A 45 4.22 -8.20 7.72
N LYS A 46 3.23 -7.32 7.91
CA LYS A 46 3.11 -6.45 9.10
C LYS A 46 1.67 -6.01 9.26
N GLY A 47 0.88 -6.76 10.03
CA GLY A 47 -0.57 -6.55 10.17
C GLY A 47 -1.30 -6.63 8.82
N GLY A 48 -0.85 -7.54 7.94
CA GLY A 48 -1.28 -7.64 6.55
C GLY A 48 -0.12 -7.83 5.57
N TYR A 49 -0.45 -7.93 4.28
CA TYR A 49 0.51 -8.15 3.19
C TYR A 49 0.64 -6.89 2.34
N SER A 50 1.88 -6.44 2.09
CA SER A 50 2.15 -5.31 1.22
C SER A 50 3.30 -5.63 0.23
N PRO A 51 3.07 -5.57 -1.10
CA PRO A 51 1.79 -5.30 -1.75
C PRO A 51 0.79 -6.47 -1.56
N ASP A 52 -0.49 -6.12 -1.51
CA ASP A 52 -1.62 -7.05 -1.48
C ASP A 52 -2.02 -7.54 -2.89
N VAL A 53 -1.67 -6.76 -3.92
CA VAL A 53 -1.89 -7.10 -5.33
C VAL A 53 -0.56 -7.08 -6.09
N ILE A 54 -0.22 -8.20 -6.73
CA ILE A 54 0.99 -8.37 -7.52
C ILE A 54 0.61 -8.73 -8.95
N ARG A 55 1.19 -8.03 -9.93
CA ARG A 55 1.07 -8.39 -11.36
C ARG A 55 2.37 -9.02 -11.84
N VAL A 56 2.23 -10.17 -12.49
CA VAL A 56 3.34 -11.02 -12.94
C VAL A 56 3.16 -11.40 -14.40
N THR A 57 4.25 -11.74 -15.06
CA THR A 57 4.26 -12.20 -16.45
C THR A 57 4.15 -13.72 -16.48
N GLU A 58 3.19 -14.26 -17.25
CA GLU A 58 3.04 -15.69 -17.44
C GLU A 58 4.27 -16.31 -18.14
N GLY A 59 4.60 -17.56 -17.80
CA GLY A 59 5.73 -18.28 -18.38
C GLY A 59 7.11 -17.93 -17.80
N ILE A 60 7.19 -16.95 -16.89
CA ILE A 60 8.44 -16.59 -16.20
C ILE A 60 8.39 -17.09 -14.75
N PRO A 61 9.39 -17.85 -14.27
CA PRO A 61 9.47 -18.29 -12.87
C PRO A 61 9.33 -17.12 -11.90
N LEU A 62 8.43 -17.25 -10.91
CA LEU A 62 8.14 -16.23 -9.91
C LEU A 62 8.75 -16.59 -8.56
N ARG A 63 9.44 -15.63 -7.93
CA ARG A 63 9.91 -15.73 -6.55
C ARG A 63 9.26 -14.65 -5.69
N LEU A 64 8.51 -15.09 -4.67
CA LEU A 64 7.91 -14.22 -3.66
C LEU A 64 8.77 -14.27 -2.39
N ARG A 65 9.33 -13.14 -1.97
CA ARG A 65 10.09 -13.01 -0.73
C ARG A 65 9.22 -12.37 0.34
N PHE A 66 8.82 -13.15 1.33
CA PHE A 66 8.10 -12.64 2.49
C PHE A 66 9.09 -12.14 3.54
N ASP A 67 9.03 -10.85 3.82
CA ASP A 67 9.76 -10.20 4.91
C ASP A 67 8.81 -9.97 6.08
N ARG A 68 8.90 -10.82 7.10
CA ARG A 68 8.00 -10.77 8.26
C ARG A 68 8.54 -9.83 9.31
N GLN A 69 7.80 -8.75 9.53
CA GLN A 69 8.10 -7.68 10.49
C GLN A 69 7.04 -7.62 11.60
N GLU A 70 6.53 -8.78 12.02
CA GLU A 70 5.56 -8.91 13.11
C GLU A 70 5.82 -10.17 13.95
N ALA A 71 5.46 -10.09 15.24
CA ALA A 71 5.72 -11.13 16.24
C ALA A 71 4.50 -12.03 16.54
N GLY A 72 3.29 -11.63 16.14
CA GLY A 72 2.08 -12.43 16.37
C GLY A 72 2.03 -13.65 15.46
N ASP A 73 1.44 -14.76 15.91
CA ASP A 73 1.44 -16.04 15.20
C ASP A 73 0.74 -16.00 13.83
N CYS A 74 -0.27 -15.15 13.70
CA CYS A 74 -1.02 -14.88 12.47
C CYS A 74 -0.96 -13.40 12.10
N THR A 75 -1.05 -13.10 10.80
CA THR A 75 -1.36 -11.75 10.32
C THR A 75 -2.88 -11.54 10.43
N SER A 76 -3.29 -10.37 10.92
CA SER A 76 -4.71 -10.00 11.11
C SER A 76 -5.22 -9.14 9.96
#